data_AF-A0AAC9WJM2-F1
#
_entry.id   AF-A0AAC9WJM2-F1
#
_cell.length_a   1.000
_cell.length_b   1.000
_cell.length_c   1.000
_cell.angle_alpha   90.00
_cell.angle_beta   90.00
_cell.angle_gamma   90.00
#
_symmetry.space_group_name_H-M   'P 1'
#
loop_
_entity.id
_entity.type
_entity.pdbx_description
1 polymer ?
#
loop_
_entity_poly.entity_id
_entity_poly.type
_entity_poly.pdbx_seq_one_letter_code
_entity_poly.pdbx_strand_id
1 'polypeptide(L)'
;MLETYITNLKRSHMKPFIILLMILIILFNGLALAFTKAWSEVPVTIYVVLVAWFISCLVIMKQDSVKNIKVDELVTLRYLIVNLVVAYMQPVAFSTGYVIGNAYTFWNTLDDWLIIQVPIVISCVSTVLFSLNEFHLAVKRAKTRLNIIAVLLKLISFILIIYFTFKVPSVGEEYTYIWTLVVLIIPIDGYVLRSFFYYGLYIRTHRGEFDSSNIEQSDEE
;
A
#
# COMPACT_ATOMS: atom_id res chain seq x y z
N MET A 1 -4.46 23.44 -14.01
CA MET A 1 -4.24 22.95 -12.62
C MET A 1 -4.77 21.53 -12.40
N LEU A 2 -6.06 21.27 -12.63
CA LEU A 2 -6.66 19.92 -12.46
C LEU A 2 -5.90 18.80 -13.18
N GLU A 3 -5.55 19.02 -14.45
CA GLU A 3 -4.79 18.04 -15.24
C GLU A 3 -3.43 17.71 -14.62
N THR A 4 -2.75 18.69 -14.02
CA THR A 4 -1.48 18.49 -13.31
C THR A 4 -1.65 17.59 -12.09
N TYR A 5 -2.70 17.81 -11.29
CA TYR A 5 -2.99 16.97 -10.13
C TYR A 5 -3.33 15.53 -10.52
N ILE A 6 -4.16 15.35 -11.56
CA ILE A 6 -4.47 14.01 -12.08
C ILE A 6 -3.22 13.35 -12.67
N THR A 7 -2.36 14.10 -13.37
CA THR A 7 -1.11 13.58 -13.92
C THR A 7 -0.21 13.06 -12.82
N ASN A 8 -0.06 13.81 -11.73
CA ASN A 8 0.77 13.43 -10.58
C ASN A 8 0.16 12.28 -9.76
N LEU A 9 -1.16 12.18 -9.70
CA LEU A 9 -1.84 11.03 -9.11
C LEU A 9 -1.64 9.76 -9.96
N LYS A 10 -1.87 9.88 -11.26
CA LYS A 10 -1.72 8.80 -12.23
C LYS A 10 -0.30 8.27 -12.22
N ARG A 11 0.68 9.18 -12.40
CA ARG A 11 2.13 8.92 -12.30
C ARG A 11 2.55 8.98 -10.85
N SER A 12 2.15 8.00 -10.05
CA SER A 12 2.41 7.96 -8.61
C SER A 12 3.89 8.00 -8.21
N HIS A 13 4.81 7.87 -9.17
CA HIS A 13 6.25 7.70 -9.00
C HIS A 13 6.59 6.43 -8.19
N MET A 14 5.59 5.56 -7.94
CA MET A 14 5.79 4.25 -7.33
C MET A 14 6.41 3.26 -8.31
N LYS A 15 6.27 3.48 -9.62
CA LYS A 15 6.69 2.49 -10.63
C LYS A 15 8.14 2.02 -10.48
N PRO A 16 9.17 2.88 -10.32
CA PRO A 16 10.54 2.42 -10.08
C PRO A 16 10.67 1.55 -8.82
N PHE A 17 10.00 1.96 -7.73
CA PHE A 17 9.98 1.21 -6.48
C PHE A 17 9.29 -0.15 -6.62
N ILE A 18 8.16 -0.20 -7.33
CA ILE A 18 7.42 -1.43 -7.62
C ILE A 18 8.26 -2.37 -8.49
N ILE A 19 8.95 -1.85 -9.51
CA ILE A 19 9.86 -2.66 -10.34
C ILE A 19 10.98 -3.25 -9.50
N LEU A 20 11.59 -2.46 -8.61
CA LEU A 20 12.60 -2.95 -7.68
C LEU A 20 12.06 -4.09 -6.82
N LEU A 21 10.89 -3.89 -6.20
CA LEU A 21 10.25 -4.92 -5.37
C LEU A 21 9.86 -6.16 -6.19
N MET A 22 9.42 -6.00 -7.44
CA MET A 22 9.16 -7.13 -8.32
C MET A 22 10.39 -7.99 -8.52
N ILE A 23 11.53 -7.36 -8.82
CA ILE A 23 12.80 -8.07 -9.01
C ILE A 23 13.19 -8.79 -7.71
N LEU A 24 13.13 -8.10 -6.56
CA LEU A 24 13.50 -8.69 -5.27
C LEU A 24 12.59 -9.88 -4.90
N ILE A 25 11.27 -9.70 -4.95
CA ILE A 25 10.30 -10.75 -4.58
C ILE A 25 10.44 -11.97 -5.50
N ILE A 26 10.54 -11.77 -6.82
CA ILE A 26 10.70 -12.88 -7.77
C ILE A 26 12.04 -13.59 -7.53
N LEU A 27 13.13 -12.84 -7.36
CA LEU A 27 14.45 -13.41 -7.12
C LEU A 27 14.49 -14.23 -5.83
N PHE A 28 14.09 -13.64 -4.70
CA PHE A 28 14.15 -14.32 -3.40
C PHE A 28 13.22 -15.54 -3.34
N ASN A 29 11.96 -15.40 -3.77
CA ASN A 29 11.02 -16.53 -3.77
C ASN A 29 11.43 -17.61 -4.77
N GLY A 30 11.91 -17.22 -5.95
CA GLY A 30 12.37 -18.15 -6.97
C GLY A 30 13.60 -18.94 -6.53
N LEU A 31 14.59 -18.27 -5.92
CA LEU A 31 15.77 -18.94 -5.36
C LEU A 31 15.38 -19.87 -4.20
N ALA A 32 14.52 -19.43 -3.29
CA ALA A 32 14.05 -20.26 -2.18
C ALA A 32 13.37 -21.55 -2.69
N LEU A 33 12.47 -21.45 -3.68
CA LEU A 33 11.84 -22.61 -4.30
C LEU A 33 12.83 -23.53 -5.00
N ALA A 34 13.82 -22.96 -5.71
CA ALA A 34 14.83 -23.73 -6.44
C ALA A 34 15.77 -24.50 -5.49
N PHE A 35 16.24 -23.86 -4.42
CA PHE A 35 17.17 -24.49 -3.47
C PHE A 35 16.48 -25.52 -2.56
N THR A 36 15.28 -25.23 -2.09
CA THR A 36 14.54 -26.12 -1.19
C THR A 36 13.80 -27.25 -1.92
N LYS A 37 13.59 -27.12 -3.24
CA LYS A 37 12.74 -27.99 -4.06
C LYS A 37 11.31 -28.14 -3.51
N ALA A 38 10.84 -27.20 -2.70
CA ALA A 38 9.57 -27.27 -1.99
C ALA A 38 8.34 -26.88 -2.84
N TRP A 39 8.40 -27.04 -4.17
CA TRP A 39 7.33 -26.62 -5.09
C TRP A 39 5.99 -27.31 -4.81
N SER A 40 6.01 -28.57 -4.37
CA SER A 40 4.81 -29.33 -4.00
C SER A 40 4.29 -28.99 -2.61
N GLU A 41 5.15 -28.46 -1.74
CA GLU A 41 4.84 -28.23 -0.32
C GLU A 41 4.25 -26.84 -0.07
N VAL A 42 4.48 -25.89 -0.98
CA VAL A 42 3.92 -24.54 -0.87
C VAL A 42 2.41 -24.58 -1.14
N PRO A 43 1.57 -24.06 -0.23
CA PRO A 43 0.13 -24.02 -0.43
C PRO A 43 -0.27 -23.25 -1.70
N VAL A 44 -1.26 -23.77 -2.43
CA VAL A 44 -1.79 -23.16 -3.67
C VAL A 44 -2.20 -21.70 -3.49
N THR A 45 -2.69 -21.35 -2.31
CA THR A 45 -3.07 -19.98 -1.92
C THR A 45 -1.92 -18.98 -2.11
N ILE A 46 -0.67 -19.37 -1.84
CA ILE A 46 0.51 -18.51 -2.01
C ILE A 46 0.76 -18.19 -3.48
N TYR A 47 0.64 -19.19 -4.37
CA TYR A 47 0.77 -18.97 -5.81
C TYR A 47 -0.33 -18.04 -6.34
N VAL A 48 -1.57 -18.21 -5.87
CA VAL A 48 -2.69 -17.33 -6.25
C VAL A 48 -2.42 -15.88 -5.84
N VAL A 49 -1.90 -15.66 -4.63
CA VAL A 49 -1.53 -14.32 -4.13
C VAL A 49 -0.42 -13.70 -4.98
N LEU A 50 0.61 -14.47 -5.32
CA LEU A 50 1.72 -13.98 -6.16
C LEU A 50 1.25 -13.62 -7.58
N VAL A 51 0.35 -14.42 -8.17
CA VAL A 51 -0.26 -14.09 -9.48
C VAL A 51 -1.09 -12.81 -9.39
N ALA A 52 -1.93 -12.69 -8.34
CA ALA A 52 -2.75 -11.49 -8.13
C ALA A 52 -1.87 -10.24 -7.93
N TRP A 53 -0.80 -10.35 -7.14
CA TRP A 53 0.19 -9.29 -6.98
C TRP A 53 0.86 -8.91 -8.30
N PHE A 54 1.33 -9.89 -9.08
CA PHE A 54 1.98 -9.62 -10.36
C PHE A 54 1.04 -8.88 -11.33
N ILE A 55 -0.23 -9.31 -11.41
CA ILE A 55 -1.27 -8.61 -12.20
C ILE A 55 -1.44 -7.17 -11.70
N SER A 56 -1.48 -6.95 -10.38
CA SER A 56 -1.58 -5.60 -9.80
C SER A 56 -0.41 -4.70 -10.24
N CYS A 57 0.80 -5.24 -10.29
CA CYS A 57 1.98 -4.53 -10.79
C CYS A 57 1.86 -4.17 -12.27
N LEU A 58 1.33 -5.07 -13.11
CA LEU A 58 1.07 -4.76 -14.51
C LEU A 58 0.00 -3.66 -14.68
N VAL A 59 -1.00 -3.62 -13.80
CA VAL A 59 -2.06 -2.59 -13.82
C VAL A 59 -1.46 -1.20 -13.58
N ILE A 60 -0.60 -1.01 -12.57
CA ILE A 60 0.04 0.30 -12.34
C ILE A 60 0.97 0.70 -13.50
N MET A 61 1.69 -0.27 -14.09
CA MET A 61 2.55 0.02 -15.25
C MET A 61 1.75 0.49 -16.46
N LYS A 62 0.57 -0.11 -16.68
CA LYS A 62 -0.36 0.31 -17.73
C LYS A 62 -1.00 1.66 -17.42
N GLN A 63 -1.35 1.93 -16.16
CA GLN A 63 -1.84 3.24 -15.75
C GLN A 63 -0.82 4.34 -16.09
N ASP A 64 0.46 4.12 -15.79
CA ASP A 64 1.53 5.08 -16.07
C ASP A 64 1.83 5.28 -17.56
N SER A 65 1.62 4.25 -18.39
CA SER A 65 1.99 4.30 -19.82
C SER A 65 0.97 4.99 -20.72
N VAL A 66 -0.30 5.08 -20.30
CA VAL A 66 -1.34 5.75 -21.08
C VAL A 66 -1.04 7.25 -21.17
N LYS A 67 -0.97 7.81 -22.38
CA LYS A 67 -0.69 9.25 -22.58
C LYS A 67 -1.91 10.13 -22.30
N ASN A 68 -3.10 9.67 -22.69
CA ASN A 68 -4.33 10.45 -22.53
C ASN A 68 -4.74 10.53 -21.06
N ILE A 69 -5.06 11.74 -20.60
CA ILE A 69 -5.57 11.99 -19.26
C ILE A 69 -6.98 12.52 -19.41
N LYS A 70 -7.96 11.71 -18.98
CA LYS A 70 -9.34 12.15 -18.89
C LYS A 70 -9.53 12.83 -17.53
N VAL A 71 -9.94 14.10 -17.56
CA VAL A 71 -10.26 14.88 -16.36
C VAL A 71 -11.69 14.53 -15.97
N ASP A 72 -11.81 13.54 -15.09
CA ASP A 72 -13.08 13.00 -14.64
C ASP A 72 -12.92 12.47 -13.21
N GLU A 73 -13.91 12.70 -12.35
CA GLU A 73 -13.83 12.34 -10.92
C GLU A 73 -13.73 10.82 -10.72
N LEU A 74 -14.52 10.02 -11.46
CA LEU A 74 -14.49 8.56 -11.36
C LEU A 74 -13.16 8.00 -11.87
N VAL A 75 -12.62 8.57 -12.96
CA VAL A 75 -11.30 8.20 -13.47
C VAL A 75 -10.20 8.52 -12.45
N THR A 76 -10.30 9.68 -11.78
CA THR A 76 -9.32 10.12 -10.81
C THR A 76 -9.37 9.27 -9.54
N LEU A 77 -10.57 8.94 -9.06
CA LEU A 77 -10.79 8.01 -7.95
C LEU A 77 -10.22 6.62 -8.28
N ARG A 78 -10.42 6.14 -9.51
CA ARG A 78 -9.84 4.87 -9.97
C ARG A 78 -8.31 4.88 -9.86
N TYR A 79 -7.64 5.96 -10.24
CA TYR A 79 -6.18 6.04 -10.10
C TYR A 79 -5.73 5.96 -8.64
N LEU A 80 -6.45 6.61 -7.73
CA LEU A 80 -6.18 6.50 -6.30
C LEU A 80 -6.36 5.07 -5.78
N ILE A 81 -7.46 4.39 -6.15
CA ILE A 81 -7.73 3.01 -5.75
C ILE A 81 -6.65 2.06 -6.27
N VAL A 82 -6.25 2.19 -7.54
CA VAL A 82 -5.15 1.40 -8.12
C VAL A 82 -3.86 1.65 -7.35
N ASN A 83 -3.52 2.90 -7.06
CA ASN A 83 -2.31 3.22 -6.30
C ASN A 83 -2.34 2.57 -4.91
N LEU A 84 -3.46 2.67 -4.19
CA LEU A 84 -3.63 2.10 -2.85
C LEU A 84 -3.49 0.57 -2.86
N VAL A 85 -4.24 -0.10 -3.74
CA VAL A 85 -4.26 -1.56 -3.84
C VAL A 85 -2.88 -2.09 -4.20
N VAL A 86 -2.26 -1.53 -5.24
CA VAL A 86 -0.95 -2.02 -5.70
C VAL A 86 0.14 -1.77 -4.65
N ALA A 87 0.10 -0.63 -3.96
CA ALA A 87 1.07 -0.32 -2.91
C ALA A 87 0.98 -1.31 -1.75
N TYR A 88 -0.22 -1.61 -1.24
CA TYR A 88 -0.39 -2.56 -0.13
C TYR A 88 -0.33 -4.04 -0.55
N MET A 89 -0.48 -4.36 -1.84
CA MET A 89 -0.17 -5.71 -2.35
C MET A 89 1.32 -6.03 -2.27
N GLN A 90 2.20 -5.03 -2.20
CA GLN A 90 3.65 -5.28 -2.08
C GLN A 90 4.04 -5.99 -0.78
N PRO A 91 3.65 -5.53 0.43
CA PRO A 91 3.98 -6.21 1.68
C PRO A 91 3.25 -7.54 1.81
N VAL A 92 2.04 -7.67 1.24
CA VAL A 92 1.34 -8.96 1.14
C VAL A 92 2.18 -9.96 0.34
N ALA A 93 2.62 -9.59 -0.86
CA ALA A 93 3.45 -10.46 -1.70
C ALA A 93 4.82 -10.72 -1.10
N PHE A 94 5.48 -9.69 -0.56
CA PHE A 94 6.74 -9.84 0.16
C PHE A 94 6.57 -10.85 1.29
N SER A 95 5.47 -10.74 2.07
CA SER A 95 5.15 -11.62 3.21
C SER A 95 4.94 -13.09 2.83
N THR A 96 4.80 -13.45 1.55
CA THR A 96 4.76 -14.86 1.12
C THR A 96 6.12 -15.58 1.18
N GLY A 97 7.24 -14.85 1.15
CA GLY A 97 8.58 -15.43 1.24
C GLY A 97 8.82 -16.23 2.52
N TYR A 98 8.12 -15.92 3.60
CA TYR A 98 8.11 -16.65 4.86
C TYR A 98 7.54 -18.05 4.69
N VAL A 99 6.41 -18.18 3.98
CA VAL A 99 5.78 -19.48 3.72
C VAL A 99 6.66 -20.30 2.79
N ILE A 100 7.16 -19.68 1.72
CA ILE A 100 8.03 -20.34 0.74
C ILE A 100 9.35 -20.78 1.38
N GLY A 101 9.99 -19.90 2.15
CA GLY A 101 11.25 -20.16 2.82
C GLY A 101 11.16 -21.22 3.92
N ASN A 102 9.97 -21.49 4.45
CA ASN A 102 9.74 -22.51 5.47
C ASN A 102 8.89 -23.68 4.99
N ALA A 103 8.61 -23.79 3.70
CA ALA A 103 7.72 -24.82 3.15
C ALA A 103 8.22 -26.25 3.36
N TYR A 104 9.53 -26.44 3.56
CA TYR A 104 10.13 -27.74 3.85
C TYR A 104 10.09 -28.13 5.35
N THR A 105 9.51 -27.28 6.20
CA THR A 105 9.42 -27.50 7.64
C THR A 105 8.05 -28.04 8.03
N PHE A 106 7.94 -28.70 9.20
CA PHE A 106 6.67 -29.25 9.70
C PHE A 106 5.72 -28.19 10.31
N TRP A 107 6.08 -26.91 10.23
CA TRP A 107 5.31 -25.82 10.85
C TRP A 107 4.11 -25.43 9.99
N ASN A 108 3.02 -25.01 10.65
CA ASN A 108 1.85 -24.49 9.97
C ASN A 108 2.05 -23.01 9.55
N THR A 109 2.93 -22.83 8.57
CA THR A 109 3.40 -21.52 8.09
C THR A 109 2.31 -20.70 7.41
N LEU A 110 1.28 -21.35 6.86
CA LEU A 110 0.15 -20.68 6.21
C LEU A 110 -0.71 -19.92 7.22
N ASP A 111 -1.02 -20.53 8.37
CA ASP A 111 -1.84 -19.88 9.39
C ASP A 111 -1.13 -18.66 9.98
N ASP A 112 0.17 -18.78 10.27
CA ASP A 112 0.96 -17.63 10.72
C ASP A 112 1.01 -16.52 9.67
N TRP A 113 1.16 -16.88 8.39
CA TRP A 113 1.12 -15.92 7.29
C TRP A 113 -0.22 -15.20 7.17
N LEU A 114 -1.34 -15.92 7.32
CA LEU A 114 -2.68 -15.32 7.30
C LEU A 114 -2.84 -14.29 8.42
N ILE A 115 -2.33 -14.58 9.62
CA ILE A 115 -2.42 -13.64 10.74
C ILE A 115 -1.50 -12.43 10.50
N ILE A 116 -0.36 -12.57 9.81
CA ILE A 116 0.48 -11.42 9.37
C ILE A 116 -0.26 -10.48 8.40
N GLN A 117 -1.25 -10.98 7.64
CA GLN A 117 -2.03 -10.11 6.75
C GLN A 117 -2.92 -9.13 7.53
N VAL A 118 -3.38 -9.50 8.73
CA VAL A 118 -4.25 -8.66 9.56
C VAL A 118 -3.60 -7.31 9.88
N PRO A 119 -2.37 -7.23 10.45
CA PRO A 119 -1.75 -5.94 10.70
C PRO A 119 -1.37 -5.18 9.42
N ILE A 120 -1.10 -5.84 8.29
CA ILE A 120 -0.92 -5.14 6.99
C ILE A 120 -2.23 -4.42 6.60
N VAL A 121 -3.37 -5.09 6.76
CA VAL A 121 -4.69 -4.49 6.50
C VAL A 121 -5.00 -3.36 7.48
N ILE A 122 -4.71 -3.53 8.77
CA ILE A 122 -4.86 -2.45 9.78
C ILE A 122 -3.99 -1.24 9.38
N SER A 123 -2.76 -1.49 8.90
CA SER A 123 -1.87 -0.46 8.37
C SER A 123 -2.52 0.30 7.21
N CYS A 124 -3.07 -0.42 6.24
CA CYS A 124 -3.79 0.16 5.11
C CYS A 124 -4.98 1.03 5.56
N VAL A 125 -5.85 0.48 6.40
CA VAL A 125 -7.03 1.18 6.92
C VAL A 125 -6.62 2.44 7.68
N SER A 126 -5.54 2.38 8.47
CA SER A 126 -5.03 3.54 9.21
C SER A 126 -4.55 4.67 8.29
N THR A 127 -3.81 4.35 7.22
CA THR A 127 -3.36 5.35 6.24
C THR A 127 -4.53 5.94 5.47
N VAL A 128 -5.52 5.13 5.09
CA VAL A 128 -6.74 5.61 4.43
C VAL A 128 -7.53 6.54 5.35
N LEU A 129 -7.75 6.15 6.61
CA LEU A 129 -8.49 6.96 7.58
C LEU A 129 -7.81 8.31 7.82
N PHE A 130 -6.49 8.30 8.02
CA PHE A 130 -5.68 9.51 8.15
C PHE A 130 -5.85 10.39 6.91
N SER A 131 -5.64 9.82 5.73
CA SER A 131 -5.69 10.56 4.46
C SER A 131 -7.05 11.16 4.15
N LEU A 132 -8.15 10.43 4.42
CA LEU A 132 -9.51 10.91 4.19
C LEU A 132 -9.86 12.12 5.07
N ASN A 133 -9.33 12.16 6.29
CA ASN A 133 -9.54 13.26 7.23
C ASN A 133 -8.59 14.44 6.97
N GLU A 134 -7.29 14.17 6.85
CA GLU A 134 -6.25 15.19 6.66
C GLU A 134 -6.42 15.97 5.36
N PHE A 135 -6.78 15.30 4.27
CA PHE A 135 -6.98 15.95 2.97
C PHE A 135 -8.43 16.38 2.73
N HIS A 136 -9.26 16.42 3.79
CA HIS A 136 -10.65 16.92 3.74
C HIS A 136 -11.54 16.20 2.70
N LEU A 137 -11.26 14.92 2.42
CA LEU A 137 -11.98 14.16 1.41
C LEU A 137 -13.36 13.69 1.89
N ALA A 138 -13.46 13.34 3.18
CA ALA A 138 -14.69 12.86 3.80
C ALA A 138 -15.32 13.88 4.78
N VAL A 139 -14.57 14.88 5.23
CA VAL A 139 -14.99 15.84 6.26
C VAL A 139 -14.61 17.26 5.84
N LYS A 140 -15.53 18.23 6.03
CA LYS A 140 -15.29 19.65 5.68
C LYS A 140 -14.07 20.25 6.40
N ARG A 141 -13.86 19.90 7.67
CA ARG A 141 -12.69 20.31 8.46
C ARG A 141 -12.03 19.07 9.07
N ALA A 142 -10.72 18.93 8.88
CA ALA A 142 -9.93 17.87 9.47
C ALA A 142 -10.11 17.88 11.00
N LYS A 143 -10.47 16.73 11.56
CA LYS A 143 -10.64 16.57 13.01
C LYS A 143 -9.38 15.94 13.58
N THR A 144 -8.68 16.65 14.47
CA THR A 144 -7.46 16.13 15.14
C THR A 144 -7.68 14.78 15.80
N ARG A 145 -8.86 14.56 16.41
CA ARG A 145 -9.21 13.29 17.06
C ARG A 145 -9.19 12.10 16.10
N LEU A 146 -9.63 12.27 14.85
CA LEU A 146 -9.62 11.20 13.85
C LEU A 146 -8.19 10.87 13.40
N ASN A 147 -7.34 11.89 13.23
CA ASN A 147 -5.92 11.67 12.93
C ASN A 147 -5.21 10.94 14.08
N ILE A 148 -5.49 11.29 15.33
CA ILE A 148 -4.94 10.58 16.50
C ILE A 148 -5.35 9.10 16.46
N ILE A 149 -6.63 8.79 16.22
CA ILE A 149 -7.11 7.40 16.11
C ILE A 149 -6.40 6.66 14.98
N ALA A 150 -6.24 7.30 13.81
CA ALA A 150 -5.54 6.70 12.67
C ALA A 150 -4.07 6.41 13.00
N VAL A 151 -3.36 7.35 13.63
CA VAL A 151 -1.97 7.15 14.08
C VAL A 151 -1.88 6.03 15.11
N LEU A 152 -2.80 5.95 16.07
CA LEU A 152 -2.85 4.85 17.04
C LEU A 152 -3.06 3.50 16.36
N LEU A 153 -3.98 3.40 15.39
CA LEU A 153 -4.16 2.18 14.59
C LEU A 153 -2.88 1.79 13.84
N LYS A 154 -2.16 2.77 13.29
CA LYS A 154 -0.88 2.52 12.59
C LYS A 154 0.17 1.96 13.56
N LEU A 155 0.29 2.54 14.75
CA LEU A 155 1.19 2.03 15.78
C LEU A 155 0.82 0.61 16.22
N ILE A 156 -0.47 0.32 16.41
CA ILE A 156 -0.96 -1.03 16.71
C ILE A 156 -0.56 -2.01 15.60
N SER A 157 -0.69 -1.63 14.33
CA SER A 157 -0.25 -2.46 13.20
C SER A 157 1.24 -2.79 13.30
N PHE A 158 2.11 -1.81 13.55
CA PHE A 158 3.54 -2.06 13.69
C PHE A 158 3.88 -2.90 14.92
N ILE A 159 3.24 -2.65 16.06
CA ILE A 159 3.41 -3.46 17.28
C ILE A 159 3.02 -4.91 17.00
N LEU A 160 1.90 -5.14 16.31
CA LEU A 160 1.44 -6.48 15.95
C LEU A 160 2.42 -7.18 14.99
N ILE A 161 2.96 -6.48 13.98
CA ILE A 161 3.99 -7.04 13.10
C ILE A 161 5.24 -7.39 13.91
N ILE A 162 5.73 -6.50 14.77
CA ILE A 162 6.91 -6.75 15.59
C ILE A 162 6.66 -7.91 16.58
N TYR A 163 5.45 -8.01 17.13
CA TYR A 163 5.06 -9.10 18.02
C TYR A 163 5.20 -10.49 17.36
N PHE A 164 4.98 -10.60 16.04
CA PHE A 164 5.21 -11.84 15.30
C PHE A 164 6.64 -12.37 15.44
N THR A 165 7.62 -11.51 15.69
CA THR A 165 9.02 -11.88 15.93
C THR A 165 9.16 -12.84 17.11
N PHE A 166 8.29 -12.72 18.11
CA PHE A 166 8.32 -13.56 19.30
C PHE A 166 7.43 -14.80 19.20
N LYS A 167 6.49 -14.82 18.24
CA LYS A 167 5.55 -15.93 18.05
C LYS A 167 6.11 -16.99 17.10
N VAL A 168 6.77 -16.56 16.03
CA VAL A 168 7.29 -17.44 14.98
C VAL A 168 8.53 -18.19 15.50
N PRO A 169 8.63 -19.51 15.27
CA PRO A 169 9.81 -20.28 15.67
C PRO A 169 11.07 -19.75 14.98
N SER A 170 12.13 -19.57 15.76
CA SER A 170 13.46 -19.13 15.32
C SER A 170 14.20 -20.27 14.63
N VAL A 171 13.81 -20.61 13.39
CA VAL A 171 14.44 -21.70 12.62
C VAL A 171 15.49 -21.14 11.65
N GLY A 172 15.51 -19.82 11.41
CA GLY A 172 16.45 -19.12 10.54
C GLY A 172 16.44 -17.59 10.73
N GLU A 173 16.27 -16.85 9.63
CA GLU A 173 16.29 -15.37 9.61
C GLU A 173 14.88 -14.73 9.67
N GLU A 174 13.92 -15.37 10.34
CA GLU A 174 12.53 -14.89 10.39
C GLU A 174 12.42 -13.49 11.02
N TYR A 175 13.33 -13.16 11.94
CA TYR A 175 13.48 -11.82 12.49
C TYR A 175 13.73 -10.78 11.39
N THR A 176 14.74 -11.01 10.54
CA THR A 176 15.11 -10.12 9.43
C THR A 176 13.93 -9.89 8.50
N TYR A 177 13.16 -10.94 8.25
CA TYR A 177 11.98 -10.89 7.41
C TYR A 177 10.87 -9.98 7.97
N ILE A 178 10.53 -10.13 9.24
CA ILE A 178 9.49 -9.35 9.93
C ILE A 178 9.89 -7.88 10.01
N TRP A 179 11.15 -7.58 10.32
CA TRP A 179 11.66 -6.21 10.30
C TRP A 179 11.66 -5.59 8.90
N THR A 180 11.99 -6.39 7.88
CA THR A 180 11.92 -5.92 6.48
C THR A 180 10.49 -5.55 6.10
N LEU A 181 9.48 -6.26 6.61
CA LEU A 181 8.07 -5.90 6.40
C LEU A 181 7.74 -4.50 6.97
N VAL A 182 8.23 -4.18 8.17
CA VAL A 182 8.05 -2.84 8.77
C VAL A 182 8.73 -1.78 7.91
N VAL A 183 9.99 -2.01 7.53
CA VAL A 183 10.76 -1.10 6.67
C VAL A 183 10.10 -0.89 5.31
N LEU A 184 9.45 -1.92 4.77
CA LEU A 184 8.74 -1.89 3.49
C LEU A 184 7.44 -1.05 3.53
N ILE A 185 6.71 -1.10 4.65
CA ILE A 185 5.44 -0.38 4.80
C ILE A 185 5.65 1.14 4.85
N ILE A 186 6.77 1.61 5.41
CA ILE A 186 7.08 3.05 5.54
C ILE A 186 7.09 3.79 4.18
N PRO A 187 7.88 3.39 3.16
CA PRO A 187 7.88 4.06 1.86
C PRO A 187 6.53 3.89 1.15
N ILE A 188 5.84 2.76 1.35
CA ILE A 188 4.48 2.53 0.81
C ILE A 188 3.51 3.58 1.34
N ASP A 189 3.52 3.83 2.65
CA ASP A 189 2.71 4.87 3.26
C ASP A 189 3.01 6.24 2.67
N GLY A 190 4.28 6.58 2.47
CA GLY A 190 4.69 7.82 1.82
C GLY A 190 4.10 7.99 0.42
N TYR A 191 4.15 6.94 -0.41
CA TYR A 191 3.57 6.97 -1.75
C TYR A 191 2.03 7.03 -1.76
N VAL A 192 1.38 6.34 -0.82
CA VAL A 192 -0.07 6.36 -0.67
C VAL A 192 -0.54 7.74 -0.20
N LEU A 193 0.09 8.31 0.83
CA LEU A 193 -0.20 9.66 1.33
C LEU A 193 -0.05 10.70 0.21
N ARG A 194 1.02 10.61 -0.58
CA ARG A 194 1.20 11.46 -1.76
C ARG A 194 0.05 11.32 -2.76
N SER A 195 -0.40 10.09 -3.03
CA SER A 195 -1.54 9.84 -3.93
C SER A 195 -2.81 10.50 -3.39
N PHE A 196 -3.11 10.32 -2.10
CA PHE A 196 -4.26 10.96 -1.48
C PHE A 196 -4.17 12.48 -1.47
N PHE A 197 -2.98 13.06 -1.28
CA PHE A 197 -2.75 14.49 -1.36
C PHE A 197 -3.13 15.05 -2.74
N TYR A 198 -2.66 14.46 -3.83
CA TYR A 198 -3.01 14.91 -5.19
C TYR A 198 -4.49 14.68 -5.52
N TYR A 199 -5.08 13.61 -4.99
CA TYR A 199 -6.53 13.38 -5.11
C TYR A 199 -7.34 14.47 -4.38
N GLY A 200 -6.92 14.84 -3.16
CA GLY A 200 -7.52 15.93 -2.39
C GLY A 200 -7.44 17.27 -3.11
N LEU A 201 -6.27 17.61 -3.66
CA LEU A 201 -6.11 18.81 -4.47
C LEU A 201 -7.05 18.81 -5.68
N TYR A 202 -7.14 17.68 -6.40
CA TYR A 202 -8.06 17.55 -7.53
C TYR A 202 -9.52 17.80 -7.11
N ILE A 203 -10.02 17.09 -6.09
CA ILE A 203 -11.42 17.18 -5.67
C ILE A 203 -11.79 18.58 -5.23
N ARG A 204 -10.93 19.23 -4.44
CA ARG A 204 -11.19 20.56 -3.90
C ARG A 204 -11.18 21.63 -4.99
N THR A 205 -10.24 21.55 -5.93
CA THR A 205 -10.24 22.43 -7.11
C THR A 205 -11.43 22.15 -8.02
N HIS A 206 -11.81 20.89 -8.21
CA HIS A 206 -12.96 20.53 -9.03
C HIS A 206 -14.29 21.05 -8.45
N ARG A 207 -14.37 21.15 -7.11
CA ARG A 207 -15.52 21.71 -6.37
C ARG A 207 -15.51 23.24 -6.26
N GLY A 208 -14.50 23.93 -6.80
CA GLY A 208 -14.39 25.39 -6.76
C GLY A 208 -13.98 25.98 -5.40
N GLU A 209 -13.50 25.16 -4.46
CA GLU A 209 -13.14 25.62 -3.09
C GLU A 209 -11.97 26.62 -3.06
N PHE A 210 -11.17 26.67 -4.12
CA PHE A 210 -10.05 27.62 -4.25
C PHE A 210 -10.42 28.91 -4.98
N ASP A 211 -11.59 28.97 -5.61
CA ASP A 211 -12.08 30.16 -6.31
C ASP A 211 -12.97 31.01 -5.39
N SER A 212 -13.65 30.40 -4.41
CA SER A 212 -14.54 31.10 -3.45
C SER A 212 -13.80 31.86 -2.35
N SER A 213 -12.55 31.52 -2.04
CA SER A 213 -11.75 32.22 -1.02
C SER A 213 -11.31 33.64 -1.43
N ASN A 214 -11.44 33.99 -2.71
CA ASN A 214 -11.14 35.33 -3.21
C ASN A 214 -12.36 36.28 -3.19
N ILE A 215 -13.57 35.77 -2.93
CA ILE A 215 -14.80 36.58 -2.94
C ILE A 215 -15.17 37.04 -1.52
N GLU A 216 -14.88 36.24 -0.48
CA GLU A 216 -15.15 36.63 0.92
C GLU A 216 -14.20 37.73 1.44
N GLN A 217 -13.14 38.10 0.72
CA GLN A 217 -12.25 39.21 1.08
C GLN A 217 -12.63 40.55 0.42
N SER A 218 -13.56 40.59 -0.53
CA SER A 218 -13.97 41.83 -1.21
C SER A 218 -15.21 42.50 -0.63
N ASP A 219 -15.86 41.88 0.35
CA ASP A 219 -17.12 42.37 0.95
C ASP A 219 -16.90 43.02 2.34
N GLU A 220 -15.65 43.23 2.76
CA GLU A 220 -15.27 43.90 4.03
C GLU A 220 -14.58 45.28 3.84
N GLU A 221 -14.67 45.93 2.68
CA GLU A 221 -14.24 47.34 2.48
C GLU A 221 -15.40 48.34 2.47
#